data_AF-A0A381TNK3-F1
#
_entry.id   AF-A0A381TNK3-F1
#
_cell.length_a   1.000
_cell.length_b   1.000
_cell.length_c   1.000
_cell.angle_alpha   90.00
_cell.angle_beta   90.00
_cell.angle_gamma   90.00
#
_symmetry.space_group_name_H-M   'P 1'
#
loop_
_entity.id
_entity.type
_entity.pdbx_description
1 polymer ?
#
loop_
_entity_poly.entity_id
_entity_poly.type
_entity_poly.pdbx_seq_one_letter_code
_entity_poly.pdbx_strand_id
1 'polypeptide(L)'
;MMVGFYTLIARGNLVKKIIGLNIFQTSVFILYITMGKITGGTAPIFVESGEDVIYSNPIPHVLILTAIVVGVATSAVGLSLVIRIKEAFGTIEEDEIQDESL
;
A
#
# COMPACT_ATOMS: atom_id res chain seq x y z
N MET A 1 -1.54 4.17 9.64
CA MET A 1 -0.21 3.52 9.63
C MET A 1 -0.11 2.42 10.68
N MET A 2 -0.15 2.75 11.98
CA MET A 2 0.06 1.78 13.07
C MET A 2 -0.93 0.61 13.06
N VAL A 3 -2.19 0.82 12.68
CA VAL A 3 -3.20 -0.25 12.58
C VAL A 3 -2.83 -1.29 11.51
N GLY A 4 -2.35 -0.84 10.34
CA GLY A 4 -1.89 -1.74 9.28
C GLY A 4 -0.66 -2.54 9.70
N PHE A 5 0.31 -1.86 10.31
CA PHE A 5 1.52 -2.49 10.84
C PHE A 5 1.21 -3.50 11.96
N TYR A 6 0.33 -3.16 12.89
CA TYR A 6 -0.13 -4.07 13.93
C TYR A 6 -0.83 -5.29 13.36
N THR A 7 -1.71 -5.11 12.36
CA THR A 7 -2.41 -6.21 11.70
C THR A 7 -1.44 -7.17 11.01
N LEU A 8 -0.36 -6.65 10.41
CA LEU A 8 0.67 -7.46 9.75
C LEU A 8 1.41 -8.39 10.73
N ILE A 9 1.67 -7.92 11.95
CA ILE A 9 2.40 -8.68 12.98
C ILE A 9 1.46 -9.60 13.78
N ALA A 10 0.27 -9.11 14.14
CA ALA A 10 -0.59 -9.76 15.13
C ALA A 10 -1.56 -10.80 14.55
N ARG A 11 -1.67 -10.94 13.22
CA ARG A 11 -2.62 -11.87 12.58
C ARG A 11 -1.87 -13.02 11.91
N GLY A 12 -2.20 -14.27 12.26
CA GLY A 12 -1.68 -15.47 11.59
C GLY A 12 -2.23 -15.66 10.18
N ASN A 13 -3.51 -15.35 9.96
CA ASN A 13 -4.13 -15.44 8.64
C ASN A 13 -3.42 -14.60 7.56
N LEU A 14 -2.93 -15.29 6.52
CA LEU A 14 -2.12 -14.68 5.45
C LEU A 14 -2.88 -13.62 4.64
N VAL A 15 -4.20 -13.75 4.45
CA VAL A 15 -5.01 -12.74 3.76
C VAL A 15 -5.11 -11.47 4.60
N LYS A 16 -5.32 -11.61 5.92
CA LYS A 16 -5.35 -10.46 6.84
C LYS A 16 -4.02 -9.72 6.88
N LYS A 17 -2.90 -10.43 6.76
CA LYS A 17 -1.56 -9.83 6.62
C LYS A 17 -1.45 -8.95 5.37
N ILE A 18 -1.90 -9.44 4.20
CA ILE A 18 -1.90 -8.66 2.96
C ILE A 18 -2.78 -7.41 3.08
N ILE A 19 -3.95 -7.52 3.70
CA ILE A 19 -4.83 -6.36 3.96
C ILE A 19 -4.12 -5.35 4.89
N GLY A 20 -3.48 -5.84 5.97
CA GLY A 20 -2.70 -5.00 6.88
C GLY A 20 -1.58 -4.25 6.17
N LEU A 21 -0.86 -4.92 5.27
CA LEU A 21 0.18 -4.33 4.43
C LEU A 21 -0.37 -3.23 3.50
N ASN A 22 -1.52 -3.46 2.87
CA ASN A 22 -2.17 -2.47 2.00
C ASN A 22 -2.59 -1.21 2.78
N ILE A 23 -3.16 -1.38 3.99
CA ILE A 23 -3.50 -0.26 4.88
C ILE A 23 -2.25 0.52 5.29
N PHE A 24 -1.15 -0.18 5.57
CA PHE A 24 0.13 0.44 5.88
C PHE A 24 0.67 1.26 4.69
N GLN A 25 0.73 0.67 3.48
CA GLN A 25 1.17 1.35 2.25
C GLN A 25 0.33 2.60 1.96
N THR A 26 -1.00 2.49 2.04
CA THR A 26 -1.91 3.63 1.82
C THR A 26 -1.65 4.77 2.79
N SER A 27 -1.34 4.45 4.05
CA SER A 27 -1.00 5.45 5.06
C SER A 27 0.31 6.19 4.70
N VAL A 28 1.31 5.46 4.19
CA VAL A 28 2.58 6.05 3.74
C VAL A 28 2.36 6.96 2.53
N PHE A 29 1.48 6.58 1.61
CA PHE A 29 1.13 7.41 0.46
C PHE A 29 0.55 8.76 0.89
N ILE A 30 -0.41 8.74 1.83
CA ILE A 30 -1.03 9.96 2.37
C ILE A 30 0.02 10.84 3.07
N LEU A 31 0.93 10.24 3.85
CA LEU A 31 2.02 10.97 4.51
C LEU A 31 2.89 11.73 3.49
N TYR A 32 3.32 11.06 2.42
CA TYR A 32 4.16 11.66 1.38
C TYR A 32 3.43 12.74 0.57
N ILE A 33 2.16 12.50 0.21
CA ILE A 33 1.35 13.50 -0.51
C ILE A 33 1.19 14.77 0.35
N THR A 34 0.97 14.61 1.66
CA THR A 34 0.83 15.74 2.58
C THR A 34 2.12 16.57 2.65
N MET A 35 3.29 15.92 2.65
CA MET A 35 4.58 16.63 2.59
C MET A 35 4.79 17.41 1.29
N GLY A 36 4.15 17.01 0.19
CA GLY A 36 4.20 17.71 -1.10
C GLY A 36 3.26 18.91 -1.23
N LYS A 37 2.35 19.10 -0.27
CA LYS A 37 1.34 20.16 -0.32
C LYS A 37 1.96 21.52 0.00
N ILE A 38 1.76 22.48 -0.91
CA ILE A 38 2.11 23.88 -0.70
C ILE A 38 0.85 24.65 -0.32
N THR A 39 0.90 25.51 0.69
CA THR A 39 -0.23 26.35 1.12
C THR A 39 -0.69 27.25 -0.04
N GLY A 40 -1.99 27.22 -0.36
CA GLY A 40 -2.53 27.95 -1.51
C GLY A 40 -2.22 27.32 -2.89
N GLY A 41 -1.35 26.30 -2.95
CA GLY A 41 -0.97 25.65 -4.20
C GLY A 41 -2.06 24.71 -4.74
N THR A 42 -2.39 24.79 -6.04
CA THR A 42 -3.29 23.84 -6.70
C THR A 42 -2.56 22.57 -7.16
N ALA A 43 -3.28 21.63 -7.78
CA ALA A 43 -2.68 20.44 -8.38
C ALA A 43 -1.72 20.83 -9.51
N PRO A 44 -0.56 20.16 -9.67
CA PRO A 44 0.47 20.51 -10.66
C PRO A 44 0.05 20.11 -12.09
N ILE A 45 -1.01 20.76 -12.57
CA ILE A 45 -1.59 20.59 -13.90
C ILE A 45 -1.67 22.00 -14.49
N PHE A 46 -0.97 22.23 -15.60
CA PHE A 46 -0.91 23.55 -16.22
C PHE A 46 -2.31 24.01 -16.66
N VAL A 47 -2.68 25.24 -16.29
CA VAL A 47 -3.94 25.89 -16.67
C VAL A 47 -3.62 27.21 -17.36
N GLU A 48 -4.13 27.44 -18.57
CA GLU A 48 -3.84 28.65 -19.37
C GLU A 48 -4.47 29.95 -18.80
N SER A 49 -5.33 29.86 -17.79
CA SER A 49 -6.32 30.91 -17.49
C SER A 49 -6.04 31.77 -16.24
N GLY A 50 -4.83 31.80 -15.69
CA GLY A 50 -4.54 32.63 -14.51
C GLY A 50 -3.07 33.01 -14.40
N GLU A 51 -2.80 34.32 -14.45
CA GLU A 51 -1.57 34.88 -13.90
C GLU A 51 -1.54 34.55 -12.39
N ASP A 52 -0.38 34.07 -11.88
CA ASP A 52 -0.12 33.71 -10.48
C ASP A 52 -0.79 32.45 -9.89
N VAL A 53 -0.89 31.36 -10.66
CA VAL A 53 -1.24 30.05 -10.08
C VAL A 53 -0.04 29.40 -9.39
N ILE A 54 -0.11 29.28 -8.06
CA ILE A 54 0.84 28.50 -7.27
C ILE A 54 0.49 27.02 -7.42
N TYR A 55 1.46 26.17 -7.72
CA TYR A 55 1.29 24.72 -7.81
C TYR A 55 1.91 24.01 -6.61
N SER A 56 1.33 22.87 -6.20
CA SER A 56 1.96 21.97 -5.23
C SER A 56 3.15 21.24 -5.86
N ASN A 57 4.05 20.69 -5.03
CA ASN A 57 5.25 20.02 -5.54
C ASN A 57 4.87 18.77 -6.37
N PRO A 58 5.25 18.67 -7.65
CA PRO A 58 4.90 17.52 -8.49
C PRO A 58 5.66 16.24 -8.15
N ILE A 59 6.81 16.33 -7.46
CA ILE A 59 7.68 15.19 -7.21
C ILE A 59 6.97 14.10 -6.39
N PRO A 60 6.33 14.41 -5.23
CA PRO A 60 5.61 13.39 -4.47
C PRO A 60 4.45 12.75 -5.24
N HIS A 61 3.76 13.49 -6.12
CA HIS A 61 2.66 12.93 -6.92
C HIS A 61 3.14 11.82 -7.86
N VAL A 62 4.27 12.04 -8.56
CA VAL A 62 4.83 11.05 -9.48
C VAL A 62 5.36 9.83 -8.72
N LEU A 63 6.09 10.04 -7.62
CA LEU A 63 6.63 8.95 -6.81
C LEU A 63 5.52 8.04 -6.26
N ILE A 64 4.42 8.62 -5.79
CA ILE A 64 3.30 7.86 -5.26
C ILE A 64 2.50 7.17 -6.37
N LEU A 65 2.34 7.77 -7.55
CA LEU A 65 1.72 7.09 -8.68
C LEU A 65 2.47 5.80 -9.04
N THR A 66 3.80 5.84 -9.09
CA THR A 66 4.62 4.64 -9.29
C THR A 66 4.48 3.65 -8.15
N ALA A 67 4.50 4.12 -6.89
CA ALA A 67 4.38 3.26 -5.72
C ALA A 67 3.02 2.53 -5.65
N ILE A 68 1.93 3.16 -6.10
CA ILE A 68 0.59 2.54 -6.16
C ILE A 68 0.61 1.35 -7.11
N VAL A 69 1.17 1.51 -8.32
CA VAL A 69 1.24 0.43 -9.32
C VAL A 69 2.06 -0.75 -8.79
N VAL A 70 3.21 -0.48 -8.17
CA VAL A 70 4.03 -1.51 -7.53
C VAL A 70 3.29 -2.18 -6.36
N GLY A 71 2.55 -1.41 -5.56
CA GLY A 71 1.74 -1.92 -4.45
C GLY A 71 0.65 -2.89 -4.90
N VAL A 72 -0.06 -2.57 -5.99
CA VAL A 72 -1.08 -3.45 -6.57
C VAL A 72 -0.44 -4.71 -7.15
N ALA A 73 0.65 -4.58 -7.90
CA ALA A 73 1.35 -5.73 -8.48
C ALA A 73 1.88 -6.70 -7.41
N THR A 74 2.53 -6.18 -6.37
CA THR A 74 3.05 -6.99 -5.25
C THR A 74 1.93 -7.62 -4.43
N SER A 75 0.80 -6.93 -4.24
CA SER A 75 -0.39 -7.51 -3.58
C SER A 75 -1.01 -8.63 -4.40
N ALA A 76 -1.09 -8.50 -5.73
CA ALA A 76 -1.59 -9.55 -6.61
C ALA A 76 -0.70 -10.81 -6.55
N VAL A 77 0.63 -10.63 -6.60
CA VAL A 77 1.58 -11.72 -6.43
C VAL A 77 1.44 -12.35 -5.04
N GLY A 78 1.36 -11.54 -3.98
CA GLY A 78 1.15 -12.02 -2.61
C GLY A 78 -0.12 -12.87 -2.48
N LEU A 79 -1.24 -12.40 -3.02
CA LEU A 79 -2.50 -13.17 -3.00
C LEU A 79 -2.41 -14.46 -3.81
N SER A 80 -1.71 -14.43 -4.96
CA SER A 80 -1.46 -15.64 -5.75
C SER A 80 -0.65 -16.68 -4.97
N LEU A 81 0.31 -16.24 -4.16
CA LEU A 81 1.07 -17.12 -3.28
C LEU A 81 0.19 -17.69 -2.16
N VAL A 82 -0.70 -16.88 -1.57
CA VAL A 82 -1.64 -17.36 -0.55
C VAL A 82 -2.57 -18.44 -1.11
N ILE A 83 -3.03 -18.29 -2.36
CA ILE A 83 -3.81 -19.32 -3.04
C ILE A 83 -2.99 -20.61 -3.20
N ARG A 84 -1.73 -20.49 -3.64
CA ARG A 84 -0.84 -21.66 -3.81
C ARG A 84 -0.52 -22.36 -2.49
N ILE A 85 -0.33 -21.60 -1.42
CA ILE A 85 -0.14 -22.14 -0.07
C ILE A 85 -1.37 -22.91 0.36
N LYS A 86 -2.58 -22.35 0.15
CA LYS A 86 -3.83 -23.05 0.44
C LYS A 86 -3.98 -24.34 -0.35
N GLU A 87 -3.60 -24.35 -1.63
CA GLU A 87 -3.62 -25.56 -2.47
C GLU A 87 -2.65 -26.64 -1.98
N ALA A 88 -1.49 -26.26 -1.45
CA ALA A 88 -0.45 -27.18 -1.00
C ALA A 88 -0.69 -27.72 0.41
N PHE A 89 -1.08 -26.85 1.35
CA PHE A 89 -1.19 -27.14 2.78
C PHE A 89 -2.64 -27.26 3.27
N GLY A 90 -3.63 -26.97 2.44
CA GLY A 90 -5.05 -26.99 2.81
C GLY A 90 -5.51 -25.81 3.69
N THR A 91 -4.58 -25.02 4.24
CA THR A 91 -4.86 -23.90 5.16
C THR A 91 -4.19 -22.59 4.73
N ILE A 92 -4.66 -21.48 5.31
CA ILE A 92 -4.11 -20.12 5.15
C ILE A 92 -3.73 -19.49 6.49
N GLU A 93 -3.77 -20.25 7.58
CA GLU A 93 -3.32 -19.85 8.90
C GLU A 93 -1.85 -20.25 9.08
N GLU A 94 -1.03 -19.30 9.50
CA GLU A 94 0.43 -19.47 9.56
C GLU A 94 0.88 -20.45 10.65
N ASP A 95 0.16 -20.50 11.78
CA ASP A 95 0.40 -21.43 12.88
C ASP A 95 0.19 -22.88 12.44
N GLU A 96 -0.87 -23.16 11.69
CA GLU A 96 -1.13 -24.50 11.16
C GLU A 96 -0.08 -24.94 10.13
N ILE A 97 0.50 -24.00 9.37
CA ILE A 97 1.58 -24.29 8.41
C ILE A 97 2.90 -24.59 9.12
N GLN A 98 3.18 -23.92 10.24
CA GLN A 98 4.44 -24.11 10.99
C GLN A 98 4.45 -25.38 11.84
N ASP A 99 3.28 -25.83 12.29
CA ASP A 99 3.12 -27.06 13.09
C ASP A 99 3.15 -28.35 12.27
N GLU A 100 3.41 -28.28 10.96
CA GLU A 100 3.60 -29.46 10.10
C GLU A 100 4.90 -30.23 10.43
N SER A 101 4.74 -31.05 11.47
CA SER A 101 5.29 -32.40 11.62
C SER A 101 4.51 -33.44 10.78
N LEU A 102 4.02 -33.04 9.59
CA LEU A 102 3.48 -33.93 8.55
C LEU A 102 4.60 -34.47 7.66
#